data_AF-A0A0K8Q9C2-F1
#
_entry.id   AF-A0A0K8Q9C2-F1
#
_cell.length_a   1.000
_cell.length_b   1.000
_cell.length_c   1.000
_cell.angle_alpha   90.00
_cell.angle_beta   90.00
_cell.angle_gamma   90.00
#
_symmetry.space_group_name_H-M   'P 1'
#
loop_
_entity.id
_entity.type
_entity.pdbx_description
1 polymer ?
#
loop_
_entity_poly.entity_id
_entity_poly.type
_entity_poly.pdbx_seq_one_letter_code
_entity_poly.pdbx_strand_id
1 'polypeptide(L)'
;FRLLSSSSMPPFSTRRRSGVCTWGSTRPKPWNRPWTASSAGAREFLIEAMAPSGVDLVVGVRRDPVFGPIVVLGLGGTAAEVFADVSIRSAPLTARVAEDMPGDLQARELLYGFRSGPMLDTAELTGLIVKLGDALVSNDEIAEIEINPLRLTRDGLLALDAVVINVEEDMK
;
A
#
# COMPACT_ATOMS: atom_id res chain seq x y z
N PHE A 1 -15.74 12.27 5.53
CA PHE A 1 -16.71 11.40 6.23
C PHE A 1 -18.10 11.64 5.67
N ARG A 2 -18.68 10.65 4.99
CA ARG A 2 -20.06 10.69 4.49
C ARG A 2 -20.78 9.47 5.06
N LEU A 3 -21.77 9.69 5.91
CA LEU A 3 -22.65 8.63 6.38
C LEU A 3 -23.53 8.22 5.19
N LEU A 4 -23.32 7.01 4.66
CA LEU A 4 -24.18 6.41 3.64
C LEU A 4 -25.30 5.63 4.33
N SER A 5 -26.54 5.79 3.85
CA SER A 5 -27.70 5.08 4.38
C SER A 5 -27.74 3.61 3.96
N SER A 6 -28.47 2.81 4.73
CA SER A 6 -28.42 1.34 4.81
C SER A 6 -28.83 0.54 3.57
N SER A 7 -29.17 1.18 2.44
CA SER A 7 -29.80 0.48 1.31
C SER A 7 -28.81 0.01 0.24
N SER A 8 -27.55 0.46 0.28
CA SER A 8 -26.55 0.13 -0.75
C SER A 8 -25.13 0.27 -0.20
N MET A 9 -24.76 -0.61 0.74
CA MET A 9 -23.35 -0.66 1.19
C MET A 9 -22.54 -1.56 0.25
N PRO A 10 -21.49 -1.02 -0.41
CA PRO A 10 -20.54 -1.86 -1.15
C PRO A 10 -19.81 -2.81 -0.18
N PRO A 11 -19.21 -3.91 -0.69
CA PRO A 11 -18.46 -4.81 0.16
C PRO A 11 -17.29 -4.07 0.85
N PHE A 12 -16.86 -4.56 2.02
CA PHE A 12 -15.89 -3.88 2.89
C PHE A 12 -14.90 -4.84 3.55
N SER A 13 -13.75 -4.32 3.98
CA SER A 13 -12.73 -5.02 4.79
C SER A 13 -12.64 -4.39 6.17
N THR A 14 -12.22 -5.19 7.16
CA THR A 14 -11.77 -4.65 8.45
C THR A 14 -10.32 -5.02 8.71
N ARG A 15 -9.54 -4.08 9.26
CA ARG A 15 -8.10 -4.25 9.56
C ARG A 15 -7.82 -3.94 11.04
N ARG A 16 -6.89 -4.69 11.62
CA ARG A 16 -6.36 -4.51 12.99
C ARG A 16 -4.98 -3.85 12.95
N ARG A 17 -4.56 -3.24 14.08
CA ARG A 17 -3.15 -2.84 14.29
C ARG A 17 -2.15 -4.00 14.11
N SER A 18 -2.58 -5.24 14.28
CA SER A 18 -1.76 -6.44 14.07
C SER A 18 -1.74 -6.94 12.62
N GLY A 19 -2.26 -6.19 11.64
CA GLY A 19 -2.24 -6.54 10.21
C GLY A 19 -3.28 -7.57 9.74
N VAL A 20 -4.11 -8.13 10.63
CA VAL A 20 -5.12 -9.14 10.25
C VAL A 20 -6.34 -8.48 9.61
N CYS A 21 -6.65 -8.89 8.38
CA CYS A 21 -7.81 -8.44 7.61
C CYS A 21 -8.91 -9.50 7.55
N THR A 22 -10.17 -9.09 7.73
CA THR A 22 -11.36 -9.94 7.51
C THR A 22 -12.30 -9.32 6.50
N TRP A 23 -12.87 -10.18 5.65
CA TRP A 23 -13.73 -9.82 4.53
C TRP A 23 -15.22 -10.00 4.89
N GLY A 24 -16.04 -8.97 4.67
CA GLY A 24 -17.49 -9.04 4.85
C GLY A 24 -18.22 -9.28 3.51
N SER A 25 -19.19 -10.21 3.47
CA SER A 25 -20.05 -10.43 2.28
C SER A 25 -21.39 -9.69 2.38
N THR A 26 -22.00 -9.42 1.22
CA THR A 26 -23.23 -8.63 0.99
C THR A 26 -24.54 -9.25 1.48
N ARG A 27 -24.54 -10.36 2.25
CA ARG A 27 -25.81 -10.87 2.79
C ARG A 27 -26.30 -9.95 3.90
N PRO A 28 -27.52 -9.40 3.81
CA PRO A 28 -28.06 -8.55 4.87
C PRO A 28 -28.27 -9.42 6.11
N LYS A 29 -27.34 -9.38 7.06
CA LYS A 29 -27.68 -9.69 8.44
C LYS A 29 -28.27 -8.41 9.05
N PRO A 30 -29.45 -8.48 9.69
CA PRO A 30 -30.04 -7.31 10.31
C PRO A 30 -29.05 -6.70 11.30
N TRP A 31 -28.89 -5.37 11.25
CA TRP A 31 -28.01 -4.55 12.09
C TRP A 31 -28.28 -4.72 13.60
N ASN A 32 -29.38 -5.40 13.96
CA ASN A 32 -29.81 -5.68 15.33
C ASN A 32 -29.00 -6.79 16.02
N ARG A 33 -27.98 -7.34 15.36
CA ARG A 33 -26.95 -8.15 16.02
C ARG A 33 -25.66 -7.34 16.06
N PRO A 34 -25.13 -7.00 17.25
CA PRO A 34 -23.80 -6.41 17.33
C PRO A 34 -22.83 -7.35 16.62
N TRP A 35 -22.06 -6.82 15.67
CA TRP A 35 -20.86 -7.50 15.20
C TRP A 35 -19.94 -7.61 16.40
N THR A 36 -19.99 -8.73 17.11
CA THR A 36 -19.05 -9.01 18.18
C THR A 36 -17.73 -9.39 17.51
N ALA A 37 -16.94 -8.38 17.17
CA ALA A 37 -15.53 -8.51 16.81
C ALA A 37 -14.65 -8.99 18.00
N SER A 38 -15.30 -9.54 19.03
CA SER A 38 -14.71 -10.16 20.21
C SER A 38 -14.03 -11.50 19.91
N SER A 39 -14.19 -12.06 18.71
CA SER A 39 -13.56 -13.34 18.33
C SER A 39 -12.03 -13.27 18.12
N ALA A 40 -11.41 -12.09 18.22
CA ALA A 40 -9.94 -12.01 18.12
C ALA A 40 -9.27 -10.96 19.04
N GLY A 41 -9.97 -10.31 19.97
CA GLY A 41 -9.32 -9.51 21.03
C GLY A 41 -8.79 -8.11 20.66
N ALA A 42 -9.15 -7.53 19.51
CA ALA A 42 -8.83 -6.12 19.21
C ALA A 42 -9.91 -5.20 19.80
N ARG A 43 -9.48 -4.00 20.20
CA ARG A 43 -10.34 -2.95 20.76
C ARG A 43 -10.85 -1.96 19.71
N GLU A 44 -10.15 -1.88 18.58
CA GLU A 44 -10.40 -0.89 17.52
C GLU A 44 -10.28 -1.54 16.15
N PHE A 45 -11.03 -1.00 15.19
CA PHE A 45 -11.12 -1.52 13.82
C PHE A 45 -11.17 -0.37 12.83
N LEU A 46 -10.43 -0.51 11.74
CA LEU A 46 -10.58 0.31 10.54
C LEU A 46 -11.51 -0.42 9.56
N ILE A 47 -12.53 0.27 9.03
CA ILE A 47 -13.48 -0.29 8.05
C ILE A 47 -13.35 0.49 6.76
N GLU A 48 -13.11 -0.22 5.66
CA GLU A 48 -12.81 0.38 4.35
C GLU A 48 -13.61 -0.32 3.25
N ALA A 49 -13.89 0.42 2.17
CA ALA A 49 -14.50 -0.18 0.98
C ALA A 49 -13.54 -1.17 0.32
N MET A 50 -14.09 -2.22 -0.27
CA MET A 50 -13.29 -3.15 -1.09
C MET A 50 -12.66 -2.43 -2.27
N ALA A 51 -11.35 -2.58 -2.40
CA ALA A 51 -10.63 -2.16 -3.58
C ALA A 51 -11.06 -2.98 -4.81
N PRO A 52 -11.17 -2.35 -6.00
CA PRO A 52 -11.25 -3.07 -7.26
C PRO A 52 -10.06 -4.03 -7.46
N SER A 53 -10.19 -4.94 -8.42
CA SER A 53 -9.05 -5.73 -8.87
C SER A 53 -7.99 -4.84 -9.52
N GLY A 54 -6.74 -5.27 -9.42
CA GLY A 54 -5.59 -4.49 -9.87
C GLY A 54 -4.30 -5.27 -9.74
N VAL A 55 -3.19 -4.58 -10.03
CA VAL A 55 -1.83 -5.07 -9.83
C VAL A 55 -1.32 -4.49 -8.52
N ASP A 56 -0.78 -5.32 -7.64
CA ASP A 56 -0.20 -4.83 -6.39
C ASP A 56 1.24 -4.39 -6.62
N LEU A 57 1.61 -3.30 -5.96
CA LEU A 57 2.95 -2.79 -5.81
C LEU A 57 3.29 -2.73 -4.32
N VAL A 58 4.59 -2.73 -4.04
CA VAL A 58 5.15 -2.33 -2.75
C VAL A 58 5.95 -1.06 -3.00
N VAL A 59 5.67 -0.01 -2.22
CA VAL A 59 6.46 1.22 -2.25
C VAL A 59 6.86 1.55 -0.83
N GLY A 60 8.15 1.61 -0.58
CA GLY A 60 8.68 1.88 0.75
C GLY A 60 9.84 2.85 0.73
N VAL A 61 10.07 3.50 1.86
CA VAL A 61 11.26 4.29 2.15
C VAL A 61 11.77 3.90 3.51
N ARG A 62 13.09 3.70 3.64
CA ARG A 62 13.69 3.34 4.93
C ARG A 62 15.12 3.83 5.06
N ARG A 63 15.61 3.94 6.29
CA ARG A 63 17.02 4.22 6.61
C ARG A 63 17.83 2.93 6.57
N ASP A 64 18.49 2.67 5.46
CA ASP A 64 19.42 1.55 5.33
C ASP A 64 20.74 1.84 6.11
N PRO A 65 21.28 0.87 6.87
CA PRO A 65 22.50 1.07 7.67
C PRO A 65 23.75 1.40 6.85
N VAL A 66 23.78 0.99 5.57
CA VAL A 66 24.94 1.16 4.68
C VAL A 66 24.72 2.34 3.73
N PHE A 67 23.53 2.42 3.13
CA PHE A 67 23.23 3.40 2.07
C PHE A 67 22.53 4.66 2.58
N GLY A 68 22.12 4.71 3.85
CA GLY A 68 21.30 5.77 4.39
C GLY A 68 19.86 5.68 3.88
N PRO A 69 19.14 6.81 3.75
CA PRO A 69 17.76 6.81 3.25
C PRO A 69 17.68 6.23 1.84
N ILE A 70 16.82 5.22 1.65
CA ILE A 70 16.53 4.60 0.36
C ILE A 70 15.03 4.54 0.10
N VAL A 71 14.68 4.50 -1.17
CA VAL A 71 13.35 4.17 -1.70
C VAL A 71 13.41 2.80 -2.33
N VAL A 72 12.39 1.99 -2.09
CA VAL A 72 12.16 0.70 -2.73
C VAL A 72 10.82 0.74 -3.45
N LEU A 73 10.82 0.36 -4.73
CA LEU A 73 9.62 0.05 -5.50
C LEU A 73 9.70 -1.42 -5.89
N GLY A 74 8.63 -2.18 -5.69
CA GLY A 74 8.53 -3.56 -6.15
C GLY A 74 7.13 -3.89 -6.62
N LEU A 75 7.01 -5.01 -7.33
CA LEU A 75 5.71 -5.65 -7.53
C LEU A 75 5.28 -6.39 -6.26
N GLY A 76 3.98 -6.40 -5.99
CA GLY A 76 3.36 -7.07 -4.84
C GLY A 76 2.56 -8.31 -5.26
N GLY A 77 2.20 -9.12 -4.27
CA GLY A 77 1.43 -10.36 -4.45
C GLY A 77 2.30 -11.62 -4.55
N THR A 78 1.65 -12.78 -4.57
CA THR A 78 2.29 -14.11 -4.44
C THR A 78 3.31 -14.45 -5.53
N ALA A 79 3.25 -13.78 -6.68
CA ALA A 79 4.24 -13.95 -7.76
C ALA A 79 5.52 -13.14 -7.51
N ALA A 80 5.45 -12.02 -6.77
CA ALA A 80 6.59 -11.14 -6.53
C ALA A 80 7.54 -11.67 -5.45
N GLU A 81 7.03 -12.43 -4.49
CA GLU A 81 7.82 -13.11 -3.45
C GLU A 81 8.88 -14.08 -4.02
N VAL A 82 8.68 -14.56 -5.26
CA VAL A 82 9.58 -15.53 -5.91
C VAL A 82 10.72 -14.85 -6.68
N PHE A 83 10.56 -13.59 -7.11
CA PHE A 83 11.48 -12.96 -8.08
C PHE A 83 12.28 -11.76 -7.56
N ALA A 84 12.05 -11.30 -6.31
CA ALA A 84 12.72 -10.10 -5.77
C ALA A 84 12.71 -8.93 -6.77
N ASP A 85 11.58 -8.74 -7.45
CA ASP A 85 11.43 -7.77 -8.52
C ASP A 85 11.29 -6.36 -7.93
N VAL A 86 12.44 -5.71 -7.74
CA VAL A 86 12.55 -4.43 -7.05
C VAL A 86 13.48 -3.46 -7.78
N SER A 87 13.15 -2.17 -7.71
CA SER A 87 14.01 -1.04 -8.05
C SER A 87 14.31 -0.24 -6.78
N ILE A 88 15.58 0.06 -6.56
CA ILE A 88 16.06 0.78 -5.37
C ILE A 88 16.77 2.06 -5.79
N ARG A 89 16.55 3.15 -5.05
CA ARG A 89 17.22 4.45 -5.22
C ARG A 89 17.53 5.06 -3.87
N SER A 90 18.59 5.88 -3.78
CA SER A 90 18.83 6.70 -2.59
C SER A 90 17.79 7.84 -2.51
N ALA A 91 17.39 8.20 -1.29
CA ALA A 91 16.57 9.37 -1.01
C ALA A 91 17.44 10.51 -0.42
N PRO A 92 17.08 11.79 -0.66
CA PRO A 92 15.99 12.24 -1.53
C PRO A 92 16.30 12.00 -3.01
N LEU A 93 15.26 11.85 -3.83
CA LEU A 93 15.39 11.62 -5.27
C LEU A 93 14.52 12.59 -6.07
N THR A 94 14.98 12.93 -7.27
CA THR A 94 14.22 13.79 -8.19
C THR A 94 13.11 13.01 -8.88
N ALA A 95 12.08 13.71 -9.37
CA ALA A 95 11.02 13.12 -10.18
C ALA A 95 11.59 12.31 -11.36
N ARG A 96 12.59 12.85 -12.08
CA ARG A 96 13.25 12.14 -13.18
C ARG A 96 13.83 10.79 -12.78
N VAL A 97 14.45 10.70 -11.61
CA VAL A 97 15.03 9.42 -11.11
C VAL A 97 13.94 8.44 -10.71
N ALA A 98 12.84 8.94 -10.15
CA ALA A 98 11.69 8.13 -9.75
C ALA A 98 10.87 7.63 -10.97
N GLU A 99 10.78 8.41 -12.05
CA GLU A 99 10.10 8.04 -13.31
C GLU A 99 10.69 6.78 -13.95
N ASP A 100 11.99 6.55 -13.78
CA ASP A 100 12.69 5.39 -14.34
C ASP A 100 12.41 4.09 -13.55
N MET A 101 12.07 4.20 -12.25
CA MET A 101 11.97 3.03 -11.35
C MET A 101 10.98 1.95 -11.80
N PRO A 102 9.76 2.26 -12.29
CA PRO A 102 8.84 1.24 -12.78
C PRO A 102 9.37 0.51 -14.01
N GLY A 103 10.22 1.18 -14.80
CA GLY A 103 10.86 0.61 -15.98
C GLY A 103 11.94 -0.42 -15.65
N ASP A 104 12.49 -0.41 -14.44
CA ASP A 104 13.52 -1.36 -14.00
C ASP A 104 12.94 -2.71 -13.55
N LEU A 105 11.63 -2.77 -13.30
CA LEU A 105 10.99 -4.00 -12.83
C LEU A 105 10.98 -5.06 -13.94
N GLN A 106 11.30 -6.29 -13.60
CA GLN A 106 11.32 -7.44 -14.50
C GLN A 106 9.94 -7.70 -15.10
N ALA A 107 8.90 -7.66 -14.27
CA ALA A 107 7.51 -7.83 -14.67
C ALA A 107 6.78 -6.49 -14.92
N ARG A 108 7.53 -5.44 -15.32
CA ARG A 108 6.97 -4.12 -15.67
C ARG A 108 5.81 -4.15 -16.67
N GLU A 109 5.72 -5.18 -17.53
CA GLU A 109 4.61 -5.32 -18.48
C GLU A 109 3.24 -5.36 -17.78
N LEU A 110 3.17 -5.85 -16.53
CA LEU A 110 1.95 -5.85 -15.72
C LEU A 110 1.43 -4.44 -15.44
N LEU A 111 2.31 -3.44 -15.45
CA LEU A 111 1.98 -2.03 -15.20
C LEU A 111 1.47 -1.32 -16.45
N TYR A 112 1.61 -1.94 -17.63
CA TYR A 112 1.32 -1.30 -18.93
C TYR A 112 0.28 -2.10 -19.73
N GLY A 113 -0.82 -2.50 -19.08
CA GLY A 113 -2.00 -3.03 -19.76
C GLY A 113 -1.97 -4.53 -20.10
N PHE A 114 -1.07 -5.32 -19.51
CA PHE A 114 -1.00 -6.76 -19.75
C PHE A 114 -2.36 -7.45 -19.58
N ARG A 115 -2.79 -8.23 -20.59
CA ARG A 115 -4.10 -8.91 -20.65
C ARG A 115 -5.30 -8.01 -20.31
N SER A 116 -5.31 -6.78 -20.86
CA SER A 116 -6.36 -5.78 -20.57
C SER A 116 -6.37 -5.34 -19.10
N GLY A 117 -5.21 -5.41 -18.45
CA GLY A 117 -4.96 -4.90 -17.11
C GLY A 117 -4.97 -3.37 -17.04
N PRO A 118 -4.72 -2.81 -15.85
CA PRO A 118 -4.60 -1.37 -15.68
C PRO A 118 -3.37 -0.81 -16.39
N MET A 119 -3.38 0.50 -16.65
CA MET A 119 -2.22 1.25 -17.12
C MET A 119 -1.77 2.20 -16.02
N LEU A 120 -0.49 2.14 -15.70
CA LEU A 120 0.15 3.03 -14.74
C LEU A 120 0.21 4.45 -15.28
N ASP A 121 -0.26 5.40 -14.49
CA ASP A 121 0.14 6.80 -14.61
C ASP A 121 1.51 6.96 -13.91
N THR A 122 2.57 7.02 -14.72
CA THR A 122 3.94 7.15 -14.20
C THR A 122 4.13 8.43 -13.39
N ALA A 123 3.42 9.52 -13.71
CA ALA A 123 3.54 10.77 -12.98
C ALA A 123 2.89 10.68 -11.59
N GLU A 124 1.77 9.96 -11.46
CA GLU A 124 1.12 9.69 -10.17
C GLU A 124 2.06 8.92 -9.24
N LEU A 125 2.65 7.82 -9.72
CA LEU A 125 3.60 7.01 -8.94
C LEU A 125 4.87 7.78 -8.60
N THR A 126 5.42 8.52 -9.56
CA THR A 126 6.60 9.36 -9.36
C THR A 126 6.38 10.38 -8.25
N GLY A 127 5.23 11.06 -8.28
CA GLY A 127 4.87 12.04 -7.25
C GLY A 127 4.73 11.42 -5.87
N LEU A 128 4.21 10.20 -5.77
CA LEU A 128 4.14 9.45 -4.52
C LEU A 128 5.54 9.09 -4.00
N ILE A 129 6.39 8.53 -4.86
CA ILE A 129 7.76 8.11 -4.51
C ILE A 129 8.59 9.29 -3.99
N VAL A 130 8.58 10.42 -4.69
CA VAL A 130 9.32 11.62 -4.28
C VAL A 130 8.82 12.11 -2.92
N LYS A 131 7.49 12.19 -2.71
CA LYS A 131 6.91 12.61 -1.43
C LYS A 131 7.28 11.70 -0.28
N LEU A 132 7.32 10.38 -0.50
CA LEU A 132 7.76 9.43 0.53
C LEU A 132 9.24 9.64 0.87
N GLY A 133 10.10 9.78 -0.14
CA GLY A 133 11.52 10.05 0.07
C GLY A 133 11.75 11.35 0.86
N ASP A 134 11.06 12.42 0.49
CA ASP A 134 11.12 13.70 1.19
C ASP A 134 10.57 13.62 2.61
N ALA A 135 9.48 12.87 2.83
CA ALA A 135 8.91 12.67 4.16
C ALA A 135 9.89 11.95 5.10
N LEU A 136 10.60 10.94 4.60
CA LEU A 136 11.61 10.22 5.37
C LEU A 136 12.82 11.10 5.71
N VAL A 137 13.31 11.88 4.74
CA VAL A 137 14.48 12.75 4.92
C VAL A 137 14.18 13.97 5.81
N SER A 138 12.94 14.47 5.77
CA SER A 138 12.51 15.61 6.59
C SER A 138 12.09 15.23 8.01
N ASN A 139 12.02 13.93 8.33
CA ASN A 139 11.66 13.44 9.65
C ASN A 139 12.62 12.35 10.14
N ASP A 140 13.49 12.72 11.08
CA ASP A 140 14.49 11.81 11.66
C ASP A 140 13.92 10.83 12.69
N GLU A 141 12.67 10.98 13.12
CA GLU A 141 12.01 10.02 14.02
C GLU A 141 11.46 8.81 13.27
N ILE A 142 11.37 8.88 11.93
CA ILE A 142 10.85 7.80 11.09
C ILE A 142 12.00 6.94 10.57
N ALA A 143 11.96 5.65 10.89
CA ALA A 143 12.88 4.65 10.34
C ALA A 143 12.43 4.16 8.97
N GLU A 144 11.12 3.91 8.82
CA GLU A 144 10.54 3.29 7.64
C GLU A 144 9.09 3.75 7.40
N ILE A 145 8.72 3.90 6.13
CA ILE A 145 7.33 4.01 5.67
C ILE A 145 7.18 3.00 4.54
N GLU A 146 6.24 2.08 4.66
CA GLU A 146 5.91 1.10 3.61
C GLU A 146 4.42 1.16 3.28
N ILE A 147 4.11 1.20 1.98
CA ILE A 147 2.76 1.02 1.44
C ILE A 147 2.71 -0.34 0.76
N ASN A 148 1.98 -1.28 1.36
CA ASN A 148 1.94 -2.67 0.91
C ASN A 148 0.61 -3.39 1.23
N PRO A 149 -0.32 -3.52 0.27
CA PRO A 149 -0.13 -3.21 -1.15
C PRO A 149 -0.55 -1.78 -1.51
N LEU A 150 0.19 -1.18 -2.43
CA LEU A 150 -0.26 -0.08 -3.29
C LEU A 150 -0.88 -0.70 -4.55
N ARG A 151 -2.21 -0.69 -4.67
CA ARG A 151 -2.90 -1.31 -5.79
C ARG A 151 -3.05 -0.35 -6.97
N LEU A 152 -2.48 -0.72 -8.11
CA LEU A 152 -2.79 -0.11 -9.41
C LEU A 152 -4.12 -0.66 -9.92
N THR A 153 -5.12 0.20 -9.98
CA THR A 153 -6.44 -0.10 -10.55
C THR A 153 -6.62 0.60 -11.91
N ARG A 154 -7.77 0.41 -12.55
CA ARG A 154 -8.12 1.16 -13.77
C ARG A 154 -8.35 2.65 -13.53
N ASP A 155 -8.64 3.03 -12.28
CA ASP A 155 -8.96 4.40 -11.90
C ASP A 155 -7.76 5.13 -11.24
N GLY A 156 -6.60 4.48 -11.15
CA GLY A 156 -5.39 5.01 -10.52
C GLY A 156 -4.86 4.15 -9.37
N LEU A 157 -3.94 4.72 -8.59
CA LEU A 157 -3.30 4.07 -7.45
C LEU A 157 -4.14 4.14 -6.17
N LEU A 158 -4.21 3.04 -5.43
CA LEU A 158 -4.93 2.94 -4.15
C LEU A 158 -4.09 2.23 -3.10
N ALA A 159 -3.70 2.94 -2.03
CA ALA A 159 -3.03 2.34 -0.89
C ALA A 159 -4.04 1.51 -0.07
N LEU A 160 -3.80 0.20 0.06
CA LEU A 160 -4.65 -0.71 0.84
C LEU A 160 -4.07 -0.99 2.24
N ASP A 161 -2.80 -0.67 2.42
CA ASP A 161 -2.11 -0.70 3.69
C ASP A 161 -1.03 0.36 3.73
N ALA A 162 -0.68 0.78 4.95
CA ALA A 162 0.55 1.48 5.20
C ALA A 162 1.05 1.17 6.61
N VAL A 163 2.36 0.99 6.74
CA VAL A 163 3.06 0.89 8.01
C VAL A 163 4.08 2.02 8.09
N VAL A 164 4.17 2.64 9.25
CA VAL A 164 5.20 3.63 9.58
C VAL A 164 5.88 3.13 10.84
N ILE A 165 7.20 2.98 10.78
CA ILE A 165 8.01 2.53 11.90
C ILE A 165 8.87 3.70 12.33
N ASN A 166 8.85 3.99 13.64
CA ASN A 166 9.72 4.99 14.22
C ASN A 166 11.07 4.37 14.61
N VAL A 167 12.12 5.19 14.67
CA VAL A 167 13.48 4.75 15.00
C VAL A 167 13.56 4.00 16.36
N GLU A 168 12.74 4.38 17.34
CA GLU A 168 12.72 3.70 18.64
C GLU A 168 12.15 2.26 18.59
N GLU A 169 11.28 1.98 17.62
CA GLU A 169 10.66 0.66 17.44
C GLU A 169 11.54 -0.26 16.60
N ASP A 170 12.33 0.30 15.67
CA ASP A 170 13.28 -0.44 14.82
C ASP A 170 14.49 -1.00 15.61
N MET A 171 14.81 -0.41 16.77
CA MET A 171 15.91 -0.84 17.65
C MET A 171 15.57 -2.00 18.60
N LYS A 172 14.31 -2.47 18.64
CA LYS A 172 13.85 -3.53 19.55
C LYS A 172 13.76 -4.88 18.85
#